data_AF-A0A952TCB2-F1
#
_entry.id   AF-A0A952TCB2-F1
#
_cell.length_a   1.000
_cell.length_b   1.000
_cell.length_c   1.000
_cell.angle_alpha   90.00
_cell.angle_beta   90.00
_cell.angle_gamma   90.00
#
_symmetry.space_group_name_H-M   'P 1'
#
loop_
_entity.id
_entity.type
_entity.pdbx_description
1 polymer ?
#
loop_
_entity_poly.entity_id
_entity_poly.type
_entity_poly.pdbx_seq_one_letter_code
_entity_poly.pdbx_strand_id
1 'polypeptide(L)'
;MSSNKSSRIIILAIFLIFNACNKKVEPTEEEKFIERVSIPANALEFINSKVKESEDFATIGNFLNKESLQIASIREIFSKKEWGIKFSLFNFTKDTVIFISSSKTLDGSVKESEVTKVSIDSSGIEMLFYNSADYFLGSGGGEVFAYLVDYKSDKIHYAHLVLIRNKSAQLFISPSTEDYPEVKNFFESFFRKDYEDLKISEKDIQLQ
;
A
#
# COMPACT_ATOMS: atom_id res chain seq x y z
N MET A 1 -21.36 -38.52 62.64
CA MET A 1 -21.67 -38.28 61.22
C MET A 1 -21.76 -36.78 61.00
N SER A 2 -20.70 -36.20 60.45
CA SER A 2 -20.56 -34.77 60.16
C SER A 2 -21.17 -34.47 58.80
N SER A 3 -22.09 -33.51 58.72
CA SER A 3 -22.73 -33.08 57.47
C SER A 3 -22.53 -31.58 57.26
N ASN A 4 -21.73 -31.27 56.24
CA ASN A 4 -21.28 -29.97 55.78
C ASN A 4 -22.43 -29.00 55.45
N LYS A 5 -22.52 -27.88 56.19
CA LYS A 5 -23.33 -26.69 55.80
C LYS A 5 -22.49 -25.54 55.23
N SER A 6 -21.18 -25.73 55.03
CA SER A 6 -20.22 -24.68 54.67
C SER A 6 -19.93 -24.52 53.17
N SER A 7 -20.51 -25.34 52.28
CA SER A 7 -20.11 -25.33 50.85
C SER A 7 -20.89 -24.37 49.94
N ARG A 8 -21.92 -23.65 50.44
CA ARG A 8 -22.75 -22.76 49.59
C ARG A 8 -22.33 -21.28 49.57
N ILE A 9 -21.49 -20.84 50.50
CA ILE A 9 -21.08 -19.43 50.60
C ILE A 9 -19.86 -19.12 49.70
N ILE A 10 -19.02 -20.12 49.40
CA ILE A 10 -17.79 -19.94 48.61
C ILE A 10 -18.07 -19.75 47.12
N ILE A 11 -19.17 -20.30 46.60
CA ILE A 11 -19.50 -20.22 45.15
C ILE A 11 -20.01 -18.82 44.75
N LEU A 12 -20.61 -18.06 45.68
CA LEU A 12 -21.11 -16.71 45.40
C LEU A 12 -19.99 -15.65 45.40
N ALA A 13 -18.89 -15.89 46.11
CA ALA A 13 -17.73 -15.00 46.13
C ALA A 13 -16.89 -15.08 44.84
N ILE A 14 -16.88 -16.24 44.17
CA ILE A 14 -16.12 -16.43 42.92
C ILE A 14 -16.81 -15.74 41.72
N PHE A 15 -18.14 -15.63 41.74
CA PHE A 15 -18.89 -14.93 40.68
C PHE A 15 -18.79 -13.39 40.74
N LEU A 16 -18.40 -12.82 41.88
CA LEU A 16 -18.27 -11.37 42.05
C LEU A 16 -16.90 -10.83 41.59
N ILE A 17 -15.89 -11.70 41.39
CA ILE A 17 -14.54 -11.29 40.97
C ILE A 17 -14.42 -11.18 39.44
N PHE A 18 -15.26 -11.87 38.66
CA PHE A 18 -15.28 -11.76 37.19
C PHE A 18 -15.96 -10.48 36.66
N ASN A 19 -16.62 -9.71 37.53
CA ASN A 19 -17.11 -8.36 37.21
C ASN A 19 -16.11 -7.26 37.60
N ALA A 20 -14.82 -7.60 37.77
CA ALA A 20 -13.73 -6.63 37.82
C ALA A 20 -13.62 -5.93 36.45
N CYS A 21 -14.51 -4.95 36.28
CA CYS A 21 -14.47 -3.77 35.43
C CYS A 21 -13.32 -3.79 34.43
N ASN A 22 -13.57 -4.37 33.26
CA ASN A 22 -12.75 -4.21 32.08
C ASN A 22 -12.90 -2.74 31.61
N LYS A 23 -12.31 -1.79 32.35
CA LYS A 23 -12.27 -0.39 31.92
C LYS A 23 -11.46 -0.37 30.65
N LYS A 24 -12.14 -0.23 29.51
CA LYS A 24 -11.48 0.09 28.24
C LYS A 24 -10.62 1.33 28.49
N VAL A 25 -9.31 1.16 28.36
CA VAL A 25 -8.38 2.28 28.39
C VAL A 25 -8.78 3.20 27.25
N GLU A 26 -9.06 4.47 27.54
CA GLU A 26 -9.33 5.45 26.50
C GLU A 26 -8.08 5.60 25.63
N PRO A 27 -8.20 5.61 24.29
CA PRO A 27 -7.07 5.86 23.42
C PRO A 27 -6.47 7.23 23.72
N THR A 28 -5.13 7.29 23.68
CA THR A 28 -4.37 8.53 23.72
C THR A 28 -4.71 9.42 22.52
N GLU A 29 -4.44 10.72 22.63
CA GLU A 29 -4.64 11.65 21.53
C GLU A 29 -3.80 11.31 20.28
N GLU A 30 -2.65 10.66 20.49
CA GLU A 30 -1.81 10.15 19.41
C GLU A 30 -2.47 8.96 18.71
N GLU A 31 -3.00 7.99 19.46
CA GLU A 31 -3.73 6.84 18.90
C GLU A 31 -4.97 7.29 18.12
N LYS A 32 -5.75 8.24 18.65
CA LYS A 32 -6.90 8.83 17.91
C LYS A 32 -6.47 9.52 16.63
N PHE A 33 -5.33 10.23 16.67
CA PHE A 33 -4.78 10.87 15.49
C PHE A 33 -4.41 9.81 14.43
N ILE A 34 -3.65 8.79 14.81
CA ILE A 34 -3.26 7.68 13.93
C ILE A 34 -4.49 6.98 13.33
N GLU A 35 -5.50 6.67 14.15
CA GLU A 35 -6.74 6.05 13.68
C GLU A 35 -7.43 6.90 12.62
N ARG A 36 -7.52 8.22 12.85
CA ARG A 36 -8.13 9.15 11.89
C ARG A 36 -7.36 9.20 10.58
N VAL A 37 -6.02 9.36 10.64
CA VAL A 37 -5.20 9.47 9.43
C VAL A 37 -4.94 8.13 8.76
N SER A 38 -5.30 7.00 9.37
CA SER A 38 -5.25 5.68 8.73
C SER A 38 -6.26 5.53 7.57
N ILE A 39 -7.24 6.42 7.47
CA ILE A 39 -8.15 6.52 6.32
C ILE A 39 -7.43 7.30 5.20
N PRO A 40 -7.25 6.74 3.99
CA PRO A 40 -6.47 7.37 2.91
C PRO A 40 -6.88 8.81 2.59
N ALA A 41 -8.18 9.12 2.53
CA ALA A 41 -8.66 10.48 2.30
C ALA A 41 -8.20 11.48 3.38
N ASN A 42 -8.17 11.05 4.64
CA ASN A 42 -7.71 11.87 5.75
C ASN A 42 -6.17 11.98 5.77
N ALA A 43 -5.45 10.92 5.41
CA ALA A 43 -4.00 10.98 5.21
C ALA A 43 -3.64 12.02 4.14
N LEU A 44 -4.38 12.02 3.03
CA LEU A 44 -4.22 12.94 1.92
C LEU A 44 -4.48 14.39 2.32
N GLU A 45 -5.60 14.66 3.01
CA GLU A 45 -5.90 15.99 3.53
C GLU A 45 -4.81 16.47 4.50
N PHE A 46 -4.40 15.59 5.42
CA PHE A 46 -3.37 15.90 6.39
C PHE A 46 -2.04 16.26 5.73
N ILE A 47 -1.54 15.44 4.81
CA ILE A 47 -0.26 15.71 4.16
C ILE A 47 -0.33 16.98 3.32
N ASN A 48 -1.40 17.19 2.55
CA ASN A 48 -1.59 18.37 1.71
C ASN A 48 -1.71 19.68 2.51
N SER A 49 -2.11 19.61 3.79
CA SER A 49 -2.07 20.77 4.69
C SER A 49 -0.65 21.15 5.15
N LYS A 50 0.36 20.28 4.92
CA LYS A 50 1.73 20.42 5.44
C LYS A 50 2.79 20.53 4.35
N VAL A 51 2.56 19.97 3.16
CA VAL A 51 3.50 20.02 2.03
C VAL A 51 3.20 21.18 1.08
N LYS A 52 4.20 21.61 0.33
CA LYS A 52 4.06 22.72 -0.65
C LYS A 52 3.41 22.28 -1.95
N GLU A 53 3.71 21.07 -2.38
CA GLU A 53 3.22 20.49 -3.61
C GLU A 53 2.18 19.45 -3.22
N SER A 54 0.95 19.63 -3.67
CA SER A 54 -0.15 18.74 -3.32
C SER A 54 0.07 17.36 -3.92
N GLU A 55 -0.18 16.33 -3.12
CA GLU A 55 -0.23 14.93 -3.50
C GLU A 55 -1.66 14.58 -3.97
N ASP A 56 -1.79 13.53 -4.77
CA ASP A 56 -3.07 13.07 -5.35
C ASP A 56 -3.64 11.84 -4.61
N PHE A 57 -2.77 11.08 -3.95
CA PHE A 57 -3.17 10.01 -3.03
C PHE A 57 -2.13 9.84 -1.91
N ALA A 58 -2.59 9.42 -0.73
CA ALA A 58 -1.73 9.12 0.40
C ALA A 58 -2.31 7.98 1.26
N THR A 59 -1.43 7.19 1.85
CA THR A 59 -1.80 6.13 2.81
C THR A 59 -0.74 6.00 3.90
N ILE A 60 -1.15 5.49 5.06
CA ILE A 60 -0.26 5.22 6.19
C ILE A 60 0.10 3.74 6.25
N GLY A 61 1.36 3.48 6.56
CA GLY A 61 1.86 2.12 6.65
C GLY A 61 3.27 1.98 7.24
N ASN A 62 3.65 0.74 7.47
CA ASN A 62 4.97 0.32 7.93
C ASN A 62 5.90 0.12 6.73
N PHE A 63 6.31 1.21 6.08
CA PHE A 63 7.06 1.15 4.81
C PHE A 63 8.58 0.96 4.99
N LEU A 64 9.14 1.38 6.13
CA LEU A 64 10.57 1.22 6.42
C LEU A 64 10.85 0.07 7.41
N ASN A 65 9.97 -0.10 8.40
CA ASN A 65 10.07 -1.12 9.44
C ASN A 65 8.71 -1.31 10.15
N LYS A 66 8.60 -2.36 10.99
CA LYS A 66 7.37 -2.73 11.71
C LYS A 66 6.98 -1.78 12.86
N GLU A 67 7.91 -0.94 13.32
CA GLU A 67 7.77 -0.18 14.56
C GLU A 67 7.33 1.26 14.31
N SER A 68 7.58 1.80 13.12
CA SER A 68 7.23 3.16 12.76
C SER A 68 6.27 3.21 11.58
N LEU A 69 5.26 4.07 11.68
CA LEU A 69 4.37 4.41 10.57
C LEU A 69 4.94 5.55 9.75
N GLN A 70 4.76 5.49 8.43
CA GLN A 70 5.07 6.55 7.48
C GLN A 70 3.84 6.84 6.62
N ILE A 71 3.81 8.00 5.99
CA ILE A 71 2.88 8.31 4.91
C ILE A 71 3.60 8.04 3.60
N ALA A 72 3.08 7.11 2.80
CA ALA A 72 3.45 6.98 1.39
C ALA A 72 2.42 7.73 0.55
N SER A 73 2.89 8.47 -0.44
CA SER A 73 2.02 9.25 -1.33
C SER A 73 2.44 9.10 -2.79
N ILE A 74 1.51 9.50 -3.65
CA ILE A 74 1.71 9.60 -5.10
C ILE A 74 1.20 10.97 -5.56
N ARG A 75 1.94 11.55 -6.49
CA ARG A 75 1.57 12.79 -7.17
C ARG A 75 1.74 12.64 -8.67
N GLU A 76 0.74 13.07 -9.41
CA GLU A 76 0.80 13.24 -10.85
C GLU A 76 1.43 14.60 -11.19
N ILE A 77 2.47 14.55 -12.03
CA ILE A 77 3.12 15.73 -12.56
C ILE A 77 2.62 15.90 -13.98
N PHE A 78 1.98 17.03 -14.26
CA PHE A 78 1.59 17.41 -15.62
C PHE A 78 2.19 18.78 -15.97
N SER A 79 3.39 18.76 -16.56
CA SER A 79 4.10 19.97 -16.98
C SER A 79 4.62 19.85 -18.41
N LYS A 80 5.05 20.98 -18.99
CA LYS A 80 5.68 20.99 -20.33
C LYS A 80 7.00 20.23 -20.41
N LYS A 81 7.64 19.93 -19.28
CA LYS A 81 9.00 19.34 -19.21
C LYS A 81 9.01 17.91 -18.69
N GLU A 82 7.97 17.53 -17.95
CA GLU A 82 7.90 16.29 -17.19
C GLU A 82 6.43 15.92 -17.07
N TRP A 83 6.11 14.67 -17.40
CA TRP A 83 4.80 14.07 -17.21
C TRP A 83 4.94 12.66 -16.63
N GLY A 84 4.03 12.29 -15.75
CA GLY A 84 3.98 10.98 -15.12
C GLY A 84 3.63 11.08 -13.65
N ILE A 85 4.03 10.07 -12.88
CA ILE A 85 3.78 9.99 -11.44
C ILE A 85 5.08 9.96 -10.64
N LYS A 86 5.06 10.52 -9.43
CA LYS A 86 6.13 10.40 -8.43
C LYS A 86 5.57 9.83 -7.14
N PHE A 87 6.30 8.89 -6.57
CA PHE A 87 6.03 8.32 -5.26
C PHE A 87 6.91 9.00 -4.22
N SER A 88 6.33 9.39 -3.09
CA SER A 88 7.06 10.03 -2.00
C SER A 88 6.81 9.31 -0.68
N LEU A 89 7.76 9.45 0.25
CA LEU A 89 7.64 8.93 1.61
C LEU A 89 7.93 10.01 2.64
N PHE A 90 7.13 10.01 3.71
CA PHE A 90 7.22 10.98 4.79
C PHE A 90 7.14 10.31 6.16
N ASN A 91 7.96 10.79 7.08
CA ASN A 91 7.71 10.64 8.50
C ASN A 91 6.67 11.68 8.93
N PHE A 92 5.90 11.37 9.96
CA PHE A 92 4.88 12.29 10.44
C PHE A 92 4.66 12.18 11.95
N THR A 93 4.18 13.29 12.50
CA THR A 93 3.55 13.37 13.82
C THR A 93 2.21 14.07 13.64
N LYS A 94 1.49 14.38 14.73
CA LYS A 94 0.28 15.21 14.67
C LYS A 94 0.51 16.59 14.04
N ASP A 95 1.69 17.16 14.25
CA ASP A 95 1.96 18.56 13.92
C ASP A 95 2.90 18.73 12.73
N THR A 96 3.74 17.72 12.45
CA THR A 96 4.82 17.80 11.47
C THR A 96 4.77 16.68 10.44
N VAL A 97 5.24 16.99 9.24
CA VAL A 97 5.51 16.03 8.16
C VAL A 97 6.93 16.29 7.68
N ILE A 98 7.74 15.24 7.61
CA ILE A 98 9.16 15.30 7.25
C ILE A 98 9.37 14.40 6.03
N PHE A 99 9.79 15.00 4.92
CA PHE A 99 10.15 14.27 3.70
C PHE A 99 11.33 13.32 3.93
N ILE A 100 11.23 12.10 3.39
CA ILE A 100 12.29 11.08 3.46
C ILE A 100 12.89 10.87 2.07
N SER A 101 12.07 10.46 1.10
CA SER A 101 12.51 10.11 -0.25
C SER A 101 11.41 10.32 -1.29
N SER A 102 11.81 10.38 -2.55
CA SER A 102 10.92 10.41 -3.71
C SER A 102 11.53 9.57 -4.83
N SER A 103 10.67 8.92 -5.61
CA SER A 103 11.07 8.29 -6.86
C SER A 103 11.47 9.34 -7.91
N LYS A 104 12.14 8.87 -8.97
CA LYS A 104 12.10 9.55 -10.27
C LYS A 104 10.66 9.59 -10.79
N THR A 105 10.38 10.41 -11.79
CA THR A 105 9.09 10.37 -12.48
C THR A 105 8.99 9.09 -13.29
N LEU A 106 7.85 8.42 -13.16
CA LEU A 106 7.51 7.16 -13.82
C LEU A 106 6.29 7.35 -14.71
N ASP A 107 6.14 6.48 -15.71
CA ASP A 107 4.98 6.52 -16.60
C ASP A 107 3.71 6.18 -15.83
N GLY A 108 2.61 6.87 -16.11
CA GLY A 108 1.34 6.65 -15.43
C GLY A 108 0.56 7.93 -15.19
N SER A 109 -0.67 7.74 -14.70
CA SER A 109 -1.58 8.79 -14.26
C SER A 109 -2.25 8.33 -12.97
N VAL A 110 -2.58 9.24 -12.06
CA VAL A 110 -3.32 8.90 -10.84
C VAL A 110 -4.80 8.72 -11.17
N LYS A 111 -5.29 9.40 -12.21
CA LYS A 111 -6.67 9.26 -12.66
C LYS A 111 -6.97 7.81 -13.05
N GLU A 112 -8.05 7.27 -12.48
CA GLU A 112 -8.55 5.90 -12.74
C GLU A 112 -7.57 4.77 -12.37
N SER A 113 -6.43 5.09 -11.78
CA SER A 113 -5.48 4.11 -11.25
C SER A 113 -5.95 3.48 -9.93
N GLU A 114 -5.41 2.30 -9.64
CA GLU A 114 -5.51 1.66 -8.33
C GLU A 114 -4.18 1.87 -7.57
N VAL A 115 -4.29 2.41 -6.36
CA VAL A 115 -3.14 2.55 -5.45
C VAL A 115 -3.51 1.95 -4.11
N THR A 116 -2.71 0.98 -3.66
CA THR A 116 -2.93 0.26 -2.41
C THR A 116 -1.62 -0.14 -1.77
N LYS A 117 -1.64 -0.35 -0.45
CA LYS A 117 -0.49 -0.91 0.25
C LYS A 117 -0.61 -2.43 0.31
N VAL A 118 0.50 -3.12 0.12
CA VAL A 118 0.56 -4.58 0.11
C VAL A 118 1.71 -5.07 0.98
N SER A 119 1.55 -6.25 1.58
CA SER A 119 2.64 -6.99 2.22
C SER A 119 2.88 -8.25 1.41
N ILE A 120 4.05 -8.37 0.80
CA ILE A 120 4.38 -9.49 -0.08
C ILE A 120 5.02 -10.65 0.69
N ASP A 121 5.66 -10.35 1.82
CA ASP A 121 6.29 -11.34 2.69
C ASP A 121 5.78 -11.25 4.13
N SER A 122 6.25 -12.17 4.99
CA SER A 122 5.95 -12.16 6.41
C SER A 122 6.78 -11.15 7.22
N SER A 123 7.55 -10.28 6.55
CA SER A 123 8.40 -9.28 7.20
C SER A 123 7.59 -8.12 7.74
N GLY A 124 6.26 -8.06 7.51
CA GLY A 124 5.35 -7.02 8.00
C GLY A 124 5.72 -5.62 7.54
N ILE A 125 6.64 -5.49 6.59
CA ILE A 125 6.92 -4.26 5.88
C ILE A 125 5.96 -4.19 4.71
N GLU A 126 5.32 -3.03 4.58
CA GLU A 126 4.38 -2.75 3.52
C GLU A 126 5.11 -2.09 2.35
N MET A 127 4.62 -2.34 1.15
CA MET A 127 5.03 -1.70 -0.09
C MET A 127 3.83 -0.97 -0.68
N LEU A 128 4.08 0.08 -1.48
CA LEU A 128 3.00 0.75 -2.20
C LEU A 128 2.88 0.15 -3.60
N PHE A 129 1.74 -0.45 -3.89
CA PHE A 129 1.40 -0.98 -5.20
C PHE A 129 0.57 0.05 -5.97
N TYR A 130 0.97 0.32 -7.20
CA TYR A 130 0.28 1.13 -8.18
C TYR A 130 -0.04 0.28 -9.40
N ASN A 131 -1.25 0.44 -9.93
CA ASN A 131 -1.66 -0.10 -11.20
C ASN A 131 -2.44 1.00 -11.95
N SER A 132 -2.05 1.30 -13.19
CA SER A 132 -2.78 2.27 -14.02
C SER A 132 -4.21 1.83 -14.40
N ALA A 133 -4.58 0.57 -14.09
CA ALA A 133 -5.86 -0.08 -14.34
C ALA A 133 -6.24 -0.18 -15.82
N ASP A 134 -6.65 0.93 -16.42
CA ASP A 134 -7.13 0.99 -17.80
C ASP A 134 -6.35 2.02 -18.62
N TYR A 135 -5.92 1.57 -19.81
CA TYR A 135 -5.54 2.35 -20.99
C TYR A 135 -4.82 3.68 -20.71
N PHE A 136 -3.49 3.64 -20.75
CA PHE A 136 -2.73 4.87 -20.93
C PHE A 136 -3.10 5.54 -22.27
N LEU A 137 -3.75 6.70 -22.22
CA LEU A 137 -4.23 7.44 -23.39
C LEU A 137 -3.07 7.77 -24.34
N GLY A 138 -3.03 7.14 -25.51
CA GLY A 138 -2.10 7.50 -26.58
C GLY A 138 -1.51 6.31 -27.34
N SER A 139 -1.50 5.11 -26.77
CA SER A 139 -1.07 3.91 -27.50
C SER A 139 -2.23 3.32 -28.30
N GLY A 140 -1.97 2.83 -29.51
CA GLY A 140 -2.95 2.17 -30.36
C GLY A 140 -3.47 0.82 -29.82
N GLY A 141 -3.25 0.52 -28.53
CA GLY A 141 -3.61 -0.70 -27.80
C GLY A 141 -3.78 -0.46 -26.29
N GLY A 142 -4.05 -1.50 -25.51
CA GLY A 142 -4.22 -1.38 -24.06
C GLY A 142 -2.91 -1.63 -23.33
N GLU A 143 -2.27 -0.58 -22.84
CA GLU A 143 -1.07 -0.65 -21.98
C GLU A 143 -1.45 -0.39 -20.52
N VAL A 144 -0.93 -1.23 -19.62
CA VAL A 144 -1.12 -1.10 -18.18
C VAL A 144 0.24 -1.12 -17.47
N PHE A 145 0.59 -0.01 -16.85
CA PHE A 145 1.81 0.15 -16.05
C PHE A 145 1.51 -0.21 -14.59
N ALA A 146 2.32 -1.10 -14.01
CA ALA A 146 2.23 -1.44 -12.60
C ALA A 146 3.58 -1.27 -11.91
N TYR A 147 3.55 -0.65 -10.74
CA TYR A 147 4.73 -0.44 -9.89
C TYR A 147 4.50 -0.98 -8.50
N LEU A 148 5.56 -1.49 -7.92
CA LEU A 148 5.62 -1.86 -6.53
C LEU A 148 6.83 -1.14 -5.92
N VAL A 149 6.55 -0.23 -5.00
CA VAL A 149 7.53 0.66 -4.39
C VAL A 149 7.93 0.09 -3.03
N ASP A 150 9.15 -0.45 -2.96
CA ASP A 150 9.80 -0.89 -1.73
C ASP A 150 10.69 0.24 -1.19
N TYR A 151 10.14 1.02 -0.28
CA TYR A 151 10.86 2.10 0.36
C TYR A 151 11.98 1.63 1.30
N LYS A 152 11.90 0.41 1.83
CA LYS A 152 12.93 -0.13 2.73
C LYS A 152 14.20 -0.46 1.98
N SER A 153 14.08 -1.04 0.78
CA SER A 153 15.24 -1.35 -0.07
C SER A 153 15.58 -0.26 -1.08
N ASP A 154 14.80 0.82 -1.12
CA ASP A 154 14.89 1.92 -2.10
C ASP A 154 14.82 1.39 -3.55
N LYS A 155 13.87 0.47 -3.79
CA LYS A 155 13.64 -0.17 -5.08
C LYS A 155 12.22 0.05 -5.57
N ILE A 156 12.11 0.17 -6.89
CA ILE A 156 10.82 0.17 -7.59
C ILE A 156 10.83 -0.99 -8.56
N HIS A 157 9.94 -1.94 -8.32
CA HIS A 157 9.69 -3.05 -9.22
C HIS A 157 8.60 -2.66 -10.20
N TYR A 158 8.75 -3.13 -11.43
CA TYR A 158 7.93 -2.67 -12.56
C TYR A 158 7.43 -3.86 -13.35
N ALA A 159 6.16 -3.81 -13.73
CA ALA A 159 5.56 -4.71 -14.69
C ALA A 159 4.72 -3.92 -15.70
N HIS A 160 4.68 -4.41 -16.93
CA HIS A 160 3.96 -3.78 -18.04
C HIS A 160 3.15 -4.82 -18.79
N LEU A 161 1.83 -4.68 -18.74
CA LEU A 161 0.91 -5.51 -19.50
C LEU A 161 0.56 -4.81 -20.82
N VAL A 162 0.72 -5.53 -21.93
CA VAL A 162 0.33 -5.07 -23.26
C VAL A 162 -0.76 -5.99 -23.83
N LEU A 163 -1.89 -5.37 -24.14
CA LEU A 163 -3.04 -6.01 -24.77
C LEU A 163 -3.00 -5.80 -26.28
N ILE A 164 -2.76 -6.88 -27.00
CA ILE A 164 -2.70 -6.89 -28.46
C ILE A 164 -3.94 -7.57 -29.02
N ARG A 165 -4.62 -6.91 -29.96
CA ARG A 165 -5.81 -7.46 -30.61
C ARG A 165 -5.54 -8.85 -31.20
N ASN A 166 -6.43 -9.79 -30.92
CA ASN A 166 -6.37 -11.18 -31.41
C ASN A 166 -5.11 -11.95 -30.98
N LYS A 167 -4.42 -11.54 -29.91
CA LYS A 167 -3.30 -12.27 -29.30
C LYS A 167 -3.48 -12.34 -27.79
N SER A 168 -2.80 -13.30 -27.15
CA SER A 168 -2.69 -13.34 -25.69
C SER A 168 -2.05 -12.06 -25.16
N ALA A 169 -2.52 -11.57 -24.02
CA ALA A 169 -1.86 -10.49 -23.29
C ALA A 169 -0.39 -10.84 -23.04
N GLN A 170 0.49 -9.84 -23.15
CA GLN A 170 1.91 -9.97 -22.90
C GLN A 170 2.26 -9.21 -21.61
N LEU A 171 2.91 -9.86 -20.67
CA LEU A 171 3.37 -9.23 -19.43
C LEU A 171 4.89 -9.20 -19.42
N PHE A 172 5.46 -8.01 -19.43
CA PHE A 172 6.86 -7.80 -19.09
C PHE A 172 6.98 -7.58 -17.58
N ILE A 173 7.97 -8.20 -16.95
CA ILE A 173 8.33 -7.95 -15.55
C ILE A 173 9.81 -7.58 -15.53
N SER A 174 10.12 -6.45 -14.91
CA SER A 174 11.48 -5.89 -14.90
C SER A 174 12.49 -6.83 -14.23
N PRO A 175 13.74 -6.87 -14.72
CA PRO A 175 14.84 -7.58 -14.06
C PRO A 175 15.09 -7.16 -12.60
N SER A 176 14.58 -6.00 -12.16
CA SER A 176 14.65 -5.61 -10.75
C SER A 176 13.96 -6.59 -9.79
N THR A 177 13.19 -7.55 -10.31
CA THR A 177 12.53 -8.62 -9.56
C THR A 177 13.31 -9.94 -9.50
N GLU A 178 14.48 -10.05 -10.15
CA GLU A 178 15.23 -11.33 -10.23
C GLU A 178 15.64 -11.86 -8.85
N ASP A 179 16.06 -10.98 -7.95
CA ASP A 179 16.42 -11.33 -6.58
C ASP A 179 15.21 -11.42 -5.62
N TYR A 180 13.99 -11.18 -6.13
CA TYR A 180 12.74 -11.05 -5.36
C TYR A 180 11.62 -11.90 -5.97
N PRO A 181 11.71 -13.24 -5.88
CA PRO A 181 10.75 -14.15 -6.49
C PRO A 181 9.31 -13.91 -6.02
N GLU A 182 9.12 -13.48 -4.78
CA GLU A 182 7.83 -13.10 -4.22
C GLU A 182 7.20 -11.89 -4.93
N VAL A 183 8.00 -10.90 -5.33
CA VAL A 183 7.53 -9.74 -6.09
C VAL A 183 7.14 -10.15 -7.52
N LYS A 184 7.96 -10.99 -8.16
CA LYS A 184 7.63 -11.55 -9.47
C LYS A 184 6.32 -12.33 -9.42
N ASN A 185 6.17 -13.22 -8.44
CA ASN A 185 4.96 -14.00 -8.24
C ASN A 185 3.73 -13.12 -7.95
N PHE A 186 3.91 -12.03 -7.21
CA PHE A 186 2.85 -11.05 -6.97
C PHE A 186 2.34 -10.46 -8.28
N PHE A 187 3.22 -9.92 -9.15
CA PHE A 187 2.80 -9.37 -10.45
C PHE A 187 2.14 -10.43 -11.34
N GLU A 188 2.75 -11.61 -11.47
CA GLU A 188 2.16 -12.68 -12.30
C GLU A 188 0.77 -13.08 -11.80
N SER A 189 0.60 -13.27 -10.49
CA SER A 189 -0.67 -13.65 -9.90
C SER A 189 -1.71 -12.54 -10.02
N PHE A 190 -1.30 -11.29 -9.82
CA PHE A 190 -2.17 -10.12 -9.96
C PHE A 190 -2.78 -10.05 -11.36
N PHE A 191 -1.95 -10.09 -12.41
CA PHE A 191 -2.44 -9.99 -13.78
C PHE A 191 -3.13 -11.27 -14.29
N ARG A 192 -2.72 -12.47 -13.84
CA ARG A 192 -3.38 -13.73 -14.25
C ARG A 192 -4.82 -13.83 -13.76
N LYS A 193 -5.19 -13.10 -12.72
CA LYS A 193 -6.57 -13.03 -12.25
C LYS A 193 -7.55 -12.57 -13.34
N ASP A 194 -7.12 -11.60 -14.15
CA ASP A 194 -7.92 -11.03 -15.24
C ASP A 194 -7.50 -11.53 -16.63
N TYR A 195 -6.27 -12.07 -16.75
CA TYR A 195 -5.68 -12.57 -18.00
C TYR A 195 -5.05 -13.95 -17.81
N GLU A 196 -5.88 -15.00 -17.68
CA GLU A 196 -5.43 -16.38 -17.39
C GLU A 196 -4.35 -16.89 -18.37
N ASP A 197 -4.57 -16.65 -19.67
CA ASP A 197 -3.68 -17.07 -20.77
C ASP A 197 -2.50 -16.08 -21.05
N LEU A 198 -2.18 -15.17 -20.13
CA LEU A 198 -1.10 -14.21 -20.35
C LEU A 198 0.25 -14.92 -20.53
N LYS A 199 1.08 -14.36 -21.43
CA LYS A 199 2.45 -14.83 -21.68
C LYS A 199 3.45 -13.84 -21.10
N ILE A 200 4.50 -14.37 -20.48
CA ILE A 200 5.61 -13.55 -20.00
C ILE A 200 6.51 -13.18 -21.19
N SER A 201 6.78 -11.89 -21.34
CA SER A 201 7.68 -11.34 -22.34
C SER A 201 9.07 -11.13 -21.73
N GLU A 202 10.12 -11.51 -22.45
CA GLU A 202 11.51 -11.23 -22.07
C GLU A 202 11.91 -9.76 -22.27
N LYS A 203 11.16 -9.03 -23.10
CA LYS A 203 11.43 -7.63 -23.43
C LYS A 203 10.19 -6.79 -23.18
N ASP A 204 10.44 -5.56 -22.73
CA ASP A 204 9.38 -4.57 -22.63
C ASP A 204 8.86 -4.22 -24.04
N ILE A 205 7.55 -4.31 -24.22
CA ILE A 205 6.89 -4.04 -25.49
C ILE A 205 6.34 -2.62 -25.40
N GLN A 206 6.83 -1.73 -26.25
CA GLN A 206 6.28 -0.39 -26.38
C GLN A 206 5.37 -0.35 -27.61
N LEU A 207 4.10 -0.01 -27.42
CA LEU A 207 3.20 0.25 -28.54
C LEU A 207 3.47 1.67 -29.07
N GLN A 208 4.01 1.75 -30.29
CA GLN A 208 4.19 3.00 -31.03
C GLN A 208 2.87 3.53 -31.59
#